data_AF-A0A7X8VC23-F1
#
_entry.id   AF-A0A7X8VC23-F1
#
_cell.length_a   1.000
_cell.length_b   1.000
_cell.length_c   1.000
_cell.angle_alpha   90.00
_cell.angle_beta   90.00
_cell.angle_gamma   90.00
#
_symmetry.space_group_name_H-M   'P 1'
#
loop_
_entity.id
_entity.type
_entity.pdbx_description
1 polymer ?
#
loop_
_entity_poly.entity_id
_entity_poly.type
_entity_poly.pdbx_seq_one_letter_code
_entity_poly.pdbx_strand_id
1 'polypeptide(L)'
;MDVGMSIASAMHEIECANPEISNKDLIKSGMNVGRDVMGTMSNTLILAYAGGSLHLMLLLLGHEIPMSEVINWDMIASEVMRALAGSIGLIFAIPITAVISGTVGRSQN
;
A
#
# COMPACT_ATOMS: atom_id res chain seq x y z
N MET A 1 -6.38 3.65 1.07
CA MET A 1 -7.62 3.55 1.86
C MET A 1 -8.16 2.13 1.68
N ASP A 2 -8.93 1.63 2.65
CA ASP A 2 -9.21 0.21 2.97
C ASP A 2 -8.15 -0.48 3.86
N VAL A 3 -6.88 -0.59 3.44
CA VAL A 3 -5.84 -1.26 4.25
C VAL A 3 -5.69 -0.71 5.66
N GLY A 4 -5.71 0.62 5.81
CA GLY A 4 -5.65 1.24 7.13
C GLY A 4 -6.87 0.91 8.00
N MET A 5 -8.05 0.78 7.40
CA MET A 5 -9.27 0.37 8.09
C MET A 5 -9.19 -1.10 8.51
N SER A 6 -8.74 -2.00 7.64
CA SER A 6 -8.57 -3.42 7.97
C SER A 6 -7.57 -3.63 9.10
N ILE A 7 -6.42 -2.93 9.06
CA ILE A 7 -5.41 -3.00 10.12
C ILE A 7 -5.96 -2.44 11.43
N ALA A 8 -6.58 -1.25 11.40
CA ALA A 8 -7.14 -0.64 12.60
C ALA A 8 -8.24 -1.50 13.23
N SER A 9 -9.14 -2.06 12.41
CA SER A 9 -10.21 -2.95 12.88
C SER A 9 -9.66 -4.23 13.49
N ALA A 10 -8.67 -4.87 12.84
CA ALA A 10 -8.05 -6.09 13.36
C ALA A 10 -7.31 -5.82 14.68
N MET A 11 -6.61 -4.69 14.78
CA MET A 11 -5.95 -4.29 16.02
C MET A 11 -6.94 -4.00 17.15
N HIS A 12 -8.06 -3.34 16.84
CA HIS A 12 -9.12 -3.09 17.81
C HIS A 12 -9.75 -4.39 18.32
N GLU A 13 -9.98 -5.36 17.44
CA GLU A 13 -10.49 -6.68 17.82
C GLU A 13 -9.50 -7.45 18.73
N ILE A 14 -8.20 -7.36 18.45
CA ILE A 14 -7.14 -7.93 19.30
C ILE A 14 -7.11 -7.26 20.68
N GLU A 15 -7.25 -5.94 20.75
CA GLU A 15 -7.28 -5.18 21.99
C GLU A 15 -8.51 -5.53 22.84
N CYS A 16 -9.70 -5.64 22.22
CA CYS A 16 -10.92 -6.08 22.87
C CYS A 16 -10.83 -7.53 23.39
N ALA A 17 -10.17 -8.42 22.65
CA ALA A 17 -9.98 -9.81 23.04
C ALA A 17 -8.94 -9.99 24.16
N ASN A 18 -7.93 -9.10 24.23
CA ASN A 18 -6.89 -9.13 25.26
C ASN A 18 -6.56 -7.71 25.77
N PRO A 19 -7.32 -7.20 26.77
CA PRO A 19 -7.13 -5.85 27.30
C PRO A 19 -5.77 -5.60 27.97
N GLU A 20 -5.06 -6.65 28.37
CA GLU A 20 -3.75 -6.54 29.01
C GLU A 20 -2.59 -6.45 28.00
N ILE A 21 -2.87 -6.49 26.70
CA ILE A 21 -1.83 -6.46 25.67
C ILE A 21 -0.95 -5.20 25.75
N SER A 22 0.35 -5.39 25.58
CA SER A 22 1.32 -4.30 25.50
C SER A 22 1.21 -3.57 24.15
N ASN A 23 1.38 -2.25 24.14
CA ASN A 23 1.39 -1.47 22.90
C ASN A 23 2.41 -2.01 21.89
N LYS A 24 3.56 -2.51 22.35
CA LYS A 24 4.58 -3.09 21.48
C LYS A 24 4.08 -4.35 20.78
N ASP A 25 3.37 -5.21 21.50
CA ASP A 25 2.82 -6.45 20.95
C ASP A 25 1.63 -6.18 20.04
N LEU A 26 0.80 -5.20 20.38
CA LEU A 26 -0.30 -4.75 19.53
C LEU A 26 0.21 -4.17 18.20
N ILE A 27 1.23 -3.30 18.24
CA ILE A 27 1.88 -2.77 17.03
C ILE A 27 2.51 -3.90 16.20
N LYS A 28 3.17 -4.87 16.85
CA LYS A 28 3.76 -6.03 16.17
C LYS A 28 2.68 -6.86 15.46
N SER A 29 1.54 -7.09 16.10
CA SER A 29 0.39 -7.76 15.49
C SER A 29 -0.17 -6.97 14.32
N GLY A 30 -0.34 -5.65 14.45
CA GLY A 30 -0.77 -4.77 13.36
C GLY A 30 0.20 -4.78 12.17
N MET A 31 1.50 -4.84 12.42
CA MET A 31 2.53 -4.98 11.38
C MET A 31 2.49 -6.33 10.67
N ASN A 32 2.18 -7.42 11.39
CA ASN A 32 1.99 -8.75 10.79
C ASN A 32 0.75 -8.79 9.89
N VAL A 33 -0.39 -8.28 10.38
CA VAL A 33 -1.62 -8.16 9.57
C VAL A 33 -1.38 -7.30 8.33
N GLY A 34 -0.71 -6.16 8.50
CA GLY A 34 -0.38 -5.28 7.38
C GLY A 34 0.54 -5.93 6.34
N ARG A 35 1.47 -6.81 6.76
CA ARG A 35 2.32 -7.59 5.84
C ARG A 35 1.49 -8.58 5.01
N ASP A 36 0.53 -9.25 5.63
CA ASP A 36 -0.33 -10.21 4.93
C ASP A 36 -1.23 -9.50 3.90
N VAL A 37 -1.81 -8.36 4.29
CA VAL A 37 -2.61 -7.51 3.39
C VAL A 37 -1.76 -6.93 2.26
N MET A 38 -0.50 -6.57 2.52
CA MET A 38 0.40 -6.08 1.47
C MET A 38 0.60 -7.12 0.37
N GLY A 39 0.69 -8.41 0.72
CA GLY A 39 0.85 -9.49 -0.23
C GLY A 39 -0.31 -9.58 -1.23
N THR A 40 -1.54 -9.54 -0.73
CA THR A 40 -2.74 -9.59 -1.58
C THR A 40 -2.92 -8.31 -2.39
N MET A 41 -2.65 -7.15 -1.79
CA MET A 41 -2.80 -5.85 -2.45
C MET A 41 -1.74 -5.60 -3.54
N SER A 42 -0.53 -6.15 -3.39
CA SER A 42 0.52 -6.07 -4.41
C SER A 42 0.03 -6.62 -5.75
N ASN A 43 -0.62 -7.78 -5.72
CA ASN A 43 -1.20 -8.38 -6.93
C ASN A 43 -2.25 -7.46 -7.57
N THR A 44 -3.14 -6.87 -6.75
CA THR A 44 -4.15 -5.92 -7.23
C THR A 44 -3.52 -4.65 -7.80
N LEU A 45 -2.47 -4.11 -7.18
CA LEU A 45 -1.75 -2.93 -7.66
C LEU A 45 -1.06 -3.20 -8.99
N ILE A 46 -0.41 -4.36 -9.15
CA ILE A 46 0.21 -4.77 -10.42
C ILE A 46 -0.85 -4.76 -11.53
N LEU A 47 -2.01 -5.38 -11.28
CA LEU A 47 -3.10 -5.40 -12.24
C LEU A 47 -3.68 -4.00 -12.53
N ALA A 48 -3.84 -3.16 -11.50
CA ALA A 48 -4.36 -1.81 -11.63
C ALA A 48 -3.41 -0.91 -12.45
N TYR A 49 -2.11 -0.97 -12.20
CA TYR A 49 -1.12 -0.19 -12.95
C TYR A 49 -0.92 -0.71 -14.37
N ALA A 50 -0.87 -2.04 -14.56
CA ALA A 50 -0.77 -2.64 -15.89
C ALA A 50 -2.03 -2.33 -16.73
N GLY A 51 -3.22 -2.46 -16.15
CA GLY A 51 -4.47 -2.12 -16.80
C GLY A 51 -4.59 -0.62 -17.11
N GLY A 52 -4.20 0.24 -16.17
CA GLY A 52 -4.18 1.70 -16.37
C GLY A 52 -3.19 2.17 -17.44
N SER A 53 -2.08 1.45 -17.60
CA SER A 53 -1.04 1.73 -18.59
C SER A 53 -1.24 1.00 -19.93
N LEU A 54 -2.34 0.27 -20.09
CA LEU A 54 -2.59 -0.56 -21.28
C LEU A 54 -2.59 0.26 -22.57
N HIS A 55 -3.21 1.44 -22.55
CA HIS A 55 -3.25 2.34 -23.72
C HIS A 55 -1.85 2.80 -24.13
N LEU A 56 -1.01 3.14 -23.16
CA LEU A 56 0.39 3.53 -23.41
C LEU A 56 1.18 2.37 -24.01
N MET A 57 0.98 1.16 -23.49
CA MET A 57 1.62 -0.05 -24.01
C MET A 57 1.23 -0.30 -25.48
N LEU A 58 -0.05 -0.13 -25.83
CA LEU A 58 -0.53 -0.26 -27.22
C LEU A 58 0.05 0.81 -28.15
N LEU A 59 0.13 2.06 -27.68
CA LEU A 59 0.76 3.16 -28.41
C LEU A 59 2.24 2.85 -28.72
N LEU A 60 2.95 2.30 -27.72
CA LEU A 60 4.34 1.90 -27.86
C LEU A 60 4.53 0.75 -28.85
N LEU A 61 3.64 -0.25 -28.84
CA LEU A 61 3.69 -1.34 -29.80
C LEU A 61 3.41 -0.88 -31.25
N GLY A 62 2.59 0.16 -31.42
CA GLY A 62 2.24 0.70 -32.73
C GLY A 62 3.26 1.67 -33.33
N HIS A 63 4.28 2.06 -32.58
CA HIS A 63 5.32 3.01 -33.01
C HIS A 63 6.71 2.40 -32.77
N GLU A 64 7.55 2.33 -33.80
CA GLU A 64 8.94 1.85 -33.68
C GLU A 64 9.86 2.93 -33.05
N ILE A 65 9.42 3.52 -31.93
CA ILE A 65 10.21 4.53 -31.20
C ILE A 65 11.33 3.81 -30.42
N PRO A 66 12.58 4.28 -30.50
CA PRO A 66 13.66 3.72 -29.70
C PRO A 66 13.37 3.85 -28.20
N MET A 67 13.59 2.78 -27.42
CA MET A 67 13.29 2.76 -25.97
C MET A 67 13.93 3.90 -25.17
N SER A 68 15.05 4.46 -25.65
CA SER A 68 15.69 5.63 -25.05
C SER A 68 14.82 6.89 -25.11
N GLU A 69 14.01 7.05 -26.15
CA GLU A 69 13.12 8.20 -26.33
C GLU A 69 11.83 8.01 -25.53
N VAL A 70 11.35 6.78 -25.45
CA VAL A 70 10.19 6.37 -24.63
C VAL A 70 10.38 6.70 -23.16
N ILE A 71 11.54 6.38 -22.58
CA ILE A 71 11.82 6.62 -21.16
C ILE A 71 11.90 8.12 -20.86
N ASN A 72 12.31 8.94 -21.82
CA ASN A 72 12.42 10.39 -21.68
C ASN A 72 11.10 11.13 -21.95
N TRP A 73 10.05 10.44 -22.40
CA TRP A 73 8.74 11.05 -22.57
C TRP A 73 8.08 11.34 -21.23
N ASP A 74 7.69 12.60 -21.02
CA ASP A 74 7.03 13.09 -19.81
C ASP A 74 5.82 12.22 -19.40
N MET A 75 5.05 11.74 -20.38
CA MET A 75 3.87 10.90 -20.12
C MET A 75 4.25 9.57 -19.47
N ILE A 76 5.23 8.86 -20.01
CA ILE A 76 5.73 7.59 -19.48
C ILE A 76 6.38 7.80 -18.11
N ALA A 77 7.24 8.82 -18.00
CA ALA A 77 7.91 9.17 -16.76
C ALA A 77 6.91 9.47 -15.63
N SER A 78 5.84 10.22 -15.94
CA SER A 78 4.79 10.54 -14.97
C SER A 78 4.02 9.31 -14.48
N GLU A 79 3.76 8.34 -15.37
CA GLU A 79 3.05 7.10 -15.03
C GLU A 79 3.89 6.22 -14.10
N VAL A 80 5.17 6.08 -14.40
CA VAL A 80 6.13 5.35 -13.57
C VAL A 80 6.25 6.00 -12.19
N MET A 81 6.41 7.32 -12.15
CA MET A 81 6.47 8.07 -10.89
C MET A 81 5.18 7.90 -10.06
N ARG A 82 4.01 7.91 -10.71
CA ARG A 82 2.72 7.70 -10.05
C ARG A 82 2.62 6.29 -9.46
N ALA A 83 3.04 5.27 -10.20
CA ALA A 83 3.03 3.89 -9.74
C ALA A 83 3.96 3.66 -8.54
N LEU A 84 5.17 4.23 -8.61
CA LEU A 84 6.14 4.19 -7.51
C LEU A 84 5.62 4.93 -6.28
N ALA A 85 5.11 6.15 -6.45
CA ALA A 85 4.58 6.96 -5.34
C ALA A 85 3.41 6.25 -4.64
N GLY A 86 2.49 5.65 -5.40
CA GLY A 86 1.38 4.90 -4.82
C GLY A 86 1.84 3.66 -4.05
N SER A 87 2.83 2.93 -4.57
CA SER A 87 3.38 1.73 -3.93
C SER A 87 4.13 2.06 -2.64
N ILE A 88 4.95 3.12 -2.66
CA ILE A 88 5.67 3.63 -1.49
C ILE A 88 4.69 4.12 -0.44
N GLY A 89 3.66 4.88 -0.85
CA GLY A 89 2.61 5.36 0.04
C GLY A 89 1.89 4.22 0.77
N LEU A 90 1.62 3.11 0.08
CA LEU A 90 1.05 1.92 0.70
C LEU A 90 1.98 1.29 1.74
N ILE A 91 3.26 1.13 1.42
CA ILE A 91 4.27 0.55 2.33
C ILE A 91 4.38 1.38 3.61
N PHE A 92 4.34 2.71 3.50
CA PHE A 92 4.37 3.60 4.67
C PHE A 92 3.04 3.67 5.43
N ALA A 93 1.89 3.46 4.78
CA ALA A 93 0.59 3.50 5.43
C ALA A 93 0.44 2.43 6.53
N ILE A 94 1.03 1.24 6.33
CA ILE A 94 0.98 0.13 7.29
C ILE A 94 1.62 0.48 8.64
N PRO A 95 2.91 0.85 8.73
CA PRO A 95 3.54 1.18 10.00
C PRO A 95 2.91 2.41 10.64
N ILE A 96 2.52 3.41 9.84
CA ILE A 96 1.85 4.61 10.35
C ILE A 96 0.52 4.22 11.04
N THR A 97 -0.30 3.41 10.39
CA THR A 97 -1.58 2.97 10.95
C THR A 97 -1.37 2.12 12.20
N ALA A 98 -0.42 1.17 12.16
CA ALA A 98 -0.14 0.30 13.30
C ALA A 98 0.32 1.10 14.53
N VAL A 99 1.22 2.07 14.36
CA VAL A 99 1.68 2.93 15.46
C VAL A 99 0.55 3.80 15.99
N ILE A 100 -0.21 4.46 15.12
CA ILE A 100 -1.32 5.32 15.54
C ILE A 100 -2.36 4.51 16.31
N SER A 101 -2.81 3.37 15.75
CA SER A 101 -3.81 2.53 16.38
C SER A 101 -3.34 1.99 17.74
N GLY A 102 -2.09 1.54 17.84
CA GLY A 102 -1.52 1.07 19.12
C GLY A 102 -1.30 2.17 20.18
N THR A 103 -1.23 3.43 19.79
CA THR A 103 -1.13 4.57 20.74
C THR A 103 -2.50 5.14 21.11
N VAL A 104 -3.46 5.17 20.18
CA VAL A 104 -4.80 5.73 20.38
C VAL A 104 -5.74 4.76 21.08
N GLY A 105 -5.64 3.45 20.83
CA GLY A 105 -6.50 2.42 21.47
C GLY A 105 -6.54 2.54 23.00
N ARG A 106 -5.37 2.74 23.60
CA ARG A 106 -5.24 2.99 25.06
C ARG A 106 -5.83 4.30 25.57
N SER A 107 -6.06 5.31 24.73
CA SER A 107 -6.63 6.58 25.18
C SER A 107 -8.14 6.52 25.42
N GLN A 108 -8.82 5.45 25.00
CA GLN A 108 -10.26 5.24 25.19
C GLN A 108 -10.61 4.31 26.36
N ASN A 109 -9.62 3.75 27.07
CA ASN A 109 -9.80 2.85 28.22
C ASN A 109 -9.24 3.48 29.50
#